data_AF-A0A353R9C8-F1
#
_entry.id   AF-A0A353R9C8-F1
#
_cell.length_a   1.000
_cell.length_b   1.000
_cell.length_c   1.000
_cell.angle_alpha   90.00
_cell.angle_beta   90.00
_cell.angle_gamma   90.00
#
_symmetry.space_group_name_H-M   'P 1'
#
loop_
_entity.id
_entity.type
_entity.pdbx_description
1 polymer ?
#
loop_
_entity_poly.entity_id
_entity_poly.type
_entity_poly.pdbx_seq_one_letter_code
_entity_poly.pdbx_strand_id
1 'polypeptide(L)' 'KDSNGKIVCTYDNPRSIGYKSSFINDYGMKGAMYWEYEGDDQEGSLRKAVFEGVFVKE' A
#
# COMPACT_ATOMS: atom_id res chain seq x y z
N LYS A 1 6.15 -21.14 -9.44
CA LYS A 1 7.42 -21.68 -8.89
C LYS A 1 8.26 -22.12 -10.07
N ASP A 2 9.50 -21.68 -10.22
CA ASP A 2 10.38 -22.19 -11.30
C ASP A 2 10.81 -23.64 -11.02
N SER A 3 11.57 -24.23 -11.94
CA SER A 3 12.08 -25.61 -11.81
C SER A 3 12.96 -25.83 -10.57
N ASN A 4 13.50 -24.76 -9.97
CA ASN A 4 14.36 -24.80 -8.79
C ASN A 4 13.61 -24.50 -7.50
N GLY A 5 12.31 -24.22 -7.59
CA GLY A 5 11.52 -23.91 -6.41
C GLY A 5 11.35 -22.41 -6.10
N LYS A 6 11.85 -21.50 -6.94
CA LYS A 6 11.73 -20.06 -6.71
C LYS A 6 10.31 -19.57 -7.00
N ILE A 7 9.76 -18.75 -6.12
CA ILE A 7 8.47 -18.07 -6.31
C ILE A 7 8.74 -16.58 -6.47
N VAL A 8 8.05 -15.94 -7.41
CA VAL A 8 7.93 -14.49 -7.48
C VAL A 8 6.53 -14.16 -6.97
N CYS A 9 6.45 -13.33 -5.94
CA CYS A 9 5.20 -12.83 -5.37
C CYS A 9 5.27 -11.31 -5.33
N THR A 10 4.26 -10.65 -5.89
CA THR A 10 4.15 -9.19 -5.90
C THR A 10 3.14 -8.76 -4.84
N TYR A 11 3.52 -7.79 -4.02
CA TYR A 11 2.68 -7.24 -2.97
C TYR A 11 3.05 -5.78 -2.73
N ASP A 12 2.17 -5.04 -2.07
CA ASP A 12 2.46 -3.69 -1.60
C ASP A 12 3.12 -3.70 -0.23
N ASN A 13 3.94 -2.69 0.02
CA ASN A 13 4.52 -2.41 1.33
C ASN A 13 4.30 -0.92 1.66
N PRO A 14 4.59 -0.47 2.89
CA PRO A 14 4.37 0.94 3.26
C PRO A 14 5.04 1.93 2.31
N ARG A 15 6.22 1.60 1.78
CA ARG A 15 6.93 2.46 0.81
C ARG A 15 6.20 2.56 -0.53
N SER A 16 5.73 1.44 -1.10
CA SER A 16 4.98 1.48 -2.37
C SER A 16 3.63 2.17 -2.22
N ILE A 17 2.97 2.01 -1.07
CA ILE A 17 1.75 2.74 -0.73
C ILE A 17 2.03 4.23 -0.65
N GLY A 18 3.12 4.66 -0.02
CA GLY A 18 3.54 6.07 0.00
C GLY A 18 3.60 6.69 -1.39
N TYR A 19 4.26 6.03 -2.35
CA TYR A 19 4.31 6.51 -3.74
C TYR A 19 2.94 6.56 -4.42
N LYS A 20 2.07 5.58 -4.16
CA LYS A 20 0.68 5.59 -4.68
C LYS A 20 -0.14 6.72 -4.06
N SER A 21 0.04 7.01 -2.79
CA SER A 21 -0.61 8.12 -2.10
C SER A 21 -0.11 9.48 -2.61
N SER A 22 1.19 9.63 -2.89
CA SER A 22 1.72 10.82 -3.57
C SER A 22 1.02 11.04 -4.92
N PHE A 23 0.87 9.99 -5.73
CA PHE A 23 0.13 10.08 -6.99
C PHE A 23 -1.33 10.52 -6.79
N ILE A 24 -2.03 9.99 -5.78
CA ILE A 24 -3.41 10.43 -5.46
C ILE A 24 -3.44 11.93 -5.17
N ASN A 25 -2.49 12.43 -4.37
CA ASN A 25 -2.41 13.85 -4.01
C ASN A 25 -2.04 14.74 -5.20
N ASP A 26 -1.03 14.35 -5.99
CA ASP A 26 -0.52 15.11 -7.14
C ASP A 26 -1.59 15.35 -8.20
N TYR A 27 -2.52 14.41 -8.34
CA TYR A 27 -3.60 14.46 -9.34
C TYR A 27 -4.96 14.86 -8.74
N GLY A 28 -5.02 15.27 -7.47
CA GLY A 28 -6.24 15.74 -6.82
C GLY A 28 -7.34 14.67 -6.70
N MET A 29 -6.95 13.41 -6.58
CA MET A 29 -7.87 12.29 -6.37
C MET A 29 -8.44 12.31 -4.94
N LYS A 30 -9.57 11.63 -4.70
CA LYS A 30 -10.31 11.74 -3.43
C LYS A 30 -9.86 10.79 -2.32
N GLY A 31 -9.03 9.80 -2.63
CA GLY A 31 -8.52 8.84 -1.65
C GLY A 31 -8.09 7.52 -2.27
N ALA A 32 -7.84 6.54 -1.40
CA ALA A 32 -7.42 5.19 -1.77
C ALA A 32 -8.42 4.14 -1.27
N MET A 33 -8.52 3.04 -2.00
CA MET A 33 -9.22 1.82 -1.58
C MET A 33 -8.21 0.67 -1.61
N TYR A 34 -8.30 -0.23 -0.64
CA TYR A 34 -7.56 -1.48 -0.60
C TYR A 34 -8.51 -2.65 -0.30
N TRP A 35 -8.14 -3.83 -0.78
CA TRP A 35 -8.83 -5.08 -0.49
C TRP A 35 -7.85 -6.05 0.16
N GLU A 36 -8.09 -6.59 1.34
CA GLU A 36 -9.13 -6.21 2.33
C GLU A 36 -8.48 -5.93 3.69
N TYR A 37 -9.29 -5.73 4.73
CA TYR A 37 -8.81 -5.20 6.01
C TYR A 37 -8.02 -6.22 6.84
N GLU A 38 -8.41 -7.49 6.83
CA GLU A 38 -7.79 -8.58 7.59
C GLU A 38 -6.48 -9.09 6.97
N GLY A 39 -6.25 -8.81 5.68
CA GLY A 39 -5.03 -9.18 4.94
C GLY A 39 -3.79 -8.33 5.28
N ASP A 40 -3.94 -7.34 6.15
CA ASP A 40 -2.82 -6.55 6.69
C ASP A 40 -2.18 -7.26 7.89
N ASP A 41 -1.00 -6.79 8.30
CA ASP A 41 -0.35 -7.32 9.50
C ASP A 41 -1.08 -6.90 10.79
N GLN A 42 -0.68 -7.51 11.91
CA GLN A 42 -1.26 -7.24 13.23
C GLN A 42 -1.13 -5.75 13.63
N GLU A 43 -0.05 -5.10 13.20
CA GLU A 43 0.20 -3.68 13.47
C GLU A 43 -0.60 -2.75 12.55
N GLY A 44 -1.14 -3.26 11.44
CA GLY A 44 -1.83 -2.47 10.44
C GLY A 44 -0.93 -1.60 9.60
N SER A 45 0.26 -2.09 9.28
CA SER A 45 1.28 -1.32 8.59
C SER A 45 0.77 -0.74 7.26
N LEU A 46 -0.01 -1.50 6.48
CA LEU A 46 -0.49 -1.04 5.18
C LEU A 46 -1.64 -0.03 5.31
N ARG A 47 -2.63 -0.30 6.16
CA ARG A 47 -3.76 0.64 6.38
C ARG A 47 -3.33 1.96 7.02
N LYS A 48 -2.33 1.92 7.93
CA LYS A 48 -1.70 3.13 8.48
C LYS A 48 -1.00 3.94 7.39
N ALA A 49 -0.20 3.28 6.54
CA ALA A 49 0.47 3.94 5.42
C ALA A 49 -0.52 4.58 4.42
N VAL A 50 -1.67 3.94 4.18
CA VAL A 50 -2.74 4.54 3.36
C VAL A 50 -3.28 5.81 4.03
N PHE A 51 -3.62 5.74 5.31
CA PHE A 51 -4.16 6.88 6.05
C PHE A 51 -3.18 8.05 6.08
N GLU A 52 -1.93 7.79 6.47
CA GLU A 52 -0.87 8.78 6.55
C GLU A 52 -0.60 9.40 5.17
N GLY A 53 -0.40 8.58 4.14
CA GLY A 53 -0.07 9.09 2.81
C GLY A 53 -1.19 9.89 2.13
N VAL A 54 -2.47 9.54 2.36
CA VAL A 54 -3.60 10.21 1.71
C VAL A 54 -4.04 11.47 2.48
N PHE A 55 -4.01 11.44 3.80
CA PHE A 55 -4.66 12.47 4.62
C PHE A 55 -3.73 13.29 5.49
N VAL A 56 -2.54 12.80 5.84
CA VAL A 56 -1.58 13.56 6.63
C VAL A 56 -0.66 14.33 5.67
N LYS A 57 -0.71 15.65 5.74
CA LYS A 57 0.20 16.54 5.00
C LYS A 57 1.34 16.94 5.93
N GLU A 58 2.58 16.76 5.45
CA GLU A 58 3.73 17.47 6.02
C GLU A 58 3.61 18.98 5.80
#